data_AF-A0A4Y2VAE1-F1
#
_entry.id   AF-A0A4Y2VAE1-F1
#
_cell.length_a   1.000
_cell.length_b   1.000
_cell.length_c   1.000
_cell.angle_alpha   90.00
_cell.angle_beta   90.00
_cell.angle_gamma   90.00
#
_symmetry.space_group_name_H-M   'P 1'
#
loop_
_entity.id
_entity.type
_entity.pdbx_description
1 polymer ?
#
loop_
_entity_poly.entity_id
_entity_poly.type
_entity_poly.pdbx_seq_one_letter_code
_entity_poly.pdbx_strand_id
1 'polypeptide(L)' 'MACPDSQDFRAAQCSAYNPVPYRGRLYEWLPYQDPEDPCSLTCHAKSYSFVAKLAPNVKDGTRCREGSLDMCVQGKCL' A
#
# COMPACT_ATOMS: atom_id res chain seq x y z
N MET A 1 15.64 2.27 -18.79
CA MET A 1 14.19 2.00 -18.70
C MET A 1 13.91 1.55 -17.28
N ALA A 2 13.43 2.43 -16.41
CA ALA A 2 13.12 2.07 -15.03
C ALA A 2 11.72 1.44 -15.02
N CYS A 3 11.58 0.22 -14.50
CA CYS A 3 10.27 -0.42 -14.35
C CYS A 3 9.46 0.41 -13.32
N PRO A 4 8.33 1.04 -13.69
CA PRO A 4 7.51 1.83 -12.76
C PRO A 4 6.75 0.98 -11.71
N ASP A 5 7.04 -0.32 -11.63
CA ASP A 5 5.98 -1.29 -11.36
C ASP A 5 6.04 -1.89 -9.95
N SER A 6 6.11 -1.01 -8.94
CA SER A 6 5.86 -1.47 -7.57
C SER A 6 5.22 -0.44 -6.66
N GLN A 7 5.52 0.84 -6.87
CA GLN A 7 4.77 1.91 -6.23
C GLN A 7 3.33 1.96 -6.77
N ASP A 8 3.15 1.67 -8.06
CA ASP A 8 1.84 1.62 -8.73
C ASP A 8 0.93 0.52 -8.20
N PHE A 9 1.42 -0.71 -7.91
CA PHE A 9 0.53 -1.76 -7.37
C PHE A 9 -0.03 -1.40 -6.00
N ARG A 10 0.81 -0.87 -5.10
CA ARG A 10 0.35 -0.40 -3.79
C ARG A 10 -0.55 0.83 -3.93
N ALA A 11 -0.20 1.76 -4.81
CA ALA A 11 -0.99 2.96 -5.07
C ALA A 11 -2.37 2.64 -5.66
N ALA A 12 -2.45 1.70 -6.60
CA ALA A 12 -3.68 1.22 -7.20
C ALA A 12 -4.56 0.52 -6.16
N GLN A 13 -3.97 -0.29 -5.28
CA GLN A 13 -4.67 -0.91 -4.16
C GLN A 13 -5.20 0.14 -3.18
N CYS A 14 -4.40 1.12 -2.78
CA CYS A 14 -4.86 2.24 -1.94
C CYS A 14 -5.98 3.03 -2.62
N SER A 15 -5.82 3.37 -3.90
CA SER A 15 -6.81 4.14 -4.67
C SER A 15 -8.14 3.40 -4.84
N ALA A 16 -8.13 2.07 -4.83
CA ALA A 16 -9.36 1.26 -4.83
C ALA A 16 -10.21 1.47 -3.55
N TYR A 17 -9.61 1.95 -2.45
CA TYR A 17 -10.31 2.33 -1.22
C TYR A 17 -10.74 3.80 -1.18
N ASN A 18 -10.37 4.64 -2.17
CA ASN A 18 -10.85 6.02 -2.24
C ASN A 18 -12.39 6.16 -2.21
N PRO A 19 -13.16 5.31 -2.95
CA PRO A 19 -14.62 5.35 -2.88
C PRO A 19 -15.20 4.62 -1.64
N VAL A 20 -14.35 4.05 -0.78
CA VAL A 20 -14.78 3.30 0.41
C VAL A 20 -14.69 4.21 1.64
N PRO A 21 -15.81 4.44 2.37
CA PRO A 21 -15.79 5.29 3.55
C PRO A 21 -15.02 4.62 4.69
N TYR A 22 -13.92 5.23 5.11
CA TYR A 22 -13.17 4.84 6.29
C TYR A 22 -13.64 5.70 7.46
N ARG A 23 -14.09 5.07 8.56
CA ARG A 23 -14.63 5.80 9.73
C ARG A 23 -15.71 6.85 9.37
N GLY A 24 -16.51 6.56 8.34
CA GLY A 24 -17.61 7.44 7.90
C GLY A 24 -17.20 8.61 6.99
N ARG A 25 -15.95 8.67 6.53
CA ARG A 25 -15.48 9.67 5.55
C ARG A 25 -14.71 9.02 4.42
N LEU A 26 -14.77 9.64 3.24
CA LEU A 26 -13.94 9.26 2.10
C LEU A 26 -12.61 9.99 2.20
N TYR A 27 -11.55 9.26 1.88
CA TYR A 27 -10.18 9.76 1.93
C TYR A 27 -9.49 9.39 0.62
N GLU A 28 -8.61 10.27 0.15
CA GLU A 28 -7.70 9.94 -0.95
C GLU A 28 -6.48 9.25 -0.36
N TRP A 29 -6.27 7.98 -0.70
CA TRP A 29 -5.23 7.14 -0.15
C TRP A 29 -4.01 7.11 -1.06
N LEU A 30 -2.85 7.40 -0.48
CA LEU A 30 -1.54 7.27 -1.10
C LEU A 30 -0.84 6.01 -0.59
N PRO A 31 0.01 5.36 -1.41
CA PRO A 31 0.78 4.22 -0.98
C PRO A 31 1.69 4.62 0.20
N TYR A 32 1.65 3.83 1.27
CA TYR A 32 2.60 3.96 2.37
C TYR A 32 3.24 2.60 2.62
N GLN A 33 4.57 2.58 2.74
CA GLN A 33 5.30 1.36 3.03
C GLN A 33 5.65 1.36 4.51
N ASP A 34 4.97 0.49 5.26
CA ASP A 34 5.22 0.33 6.67
C ASP A 34 6.57 -0.36 6.89
N PRO A 35 7.52 0.22 7.65
CA PRO A 35 8.80 -0.42 7.91
C PRO A 35 8.66 -1.64 8.85
N GLU A 36 7.62 -1.66 9.68
CA GLU A 36 7.33 -2.78 10.60
C GLU A 36 6.57 -3.92 9.89
N ASP A 37 5.68 -3.58 8.97
CA ASP A 37 4.82 -4.54 8.25
C ASP A 37 4.73 -4.17 6.75
N PRO A 38 5.79 -4.43 5.96
CA PRO A 38 5.88 -3.98 4.58
C PRO A 38 4.90 -4.70 3.65
N CYS A 39 4.36 -5.84 4.08
CA CYS A 39 3.36 -6.58 3.31
C CYS A 39 1.92 -6.29 3.68
N SER A 40 1.69 -5.43 4.67
CA SER A 40 0.37 -4.88 4.90
C SER A 40 0.03 -3.73 3.95
N LEU A 41 -1.25 -3.59 3.63
CA LEU A 41 -1.75 -2.46 2.84
C LEU A 41 -1.99 -1.27 3.76
N THR A 42 -0.90 -0.61 4.14
CA THR A 42 -0.97 0.70 4.78
C THR A 42 -1.04 1.78 3.71
N CYS A 43 -1.94 2.74 3.91
CA CYS A 43 -2.10 3.88 3.03
C CYS A 43 -2.11 5.18 3.83
N HIS A 44 -1.46 6.21 3.31
CA HIS A 44 -1.46 7.56 3.87
C HIS A 44 -2.60 8.37 3.28
N ALA A 45 -3.39 9.05 4.11
CA ALA A 45 -4.44 9.91 3.60
C ALA A 45 -3.83 11.19 3.00
N LYS A 46 -3.91 11.44 1.69
CA LYS A 46 -3.24 12.58 1.04
C LYS A 46 -3.53 13.94 1.71
N SER A 47 -4.80 14.19 2.01
CA SER A 47 -5.26 15.44 2.60
C SER A 47 -5.15 15.46 4.13
N TYR A 48 -4.64 14.40 4.75
CA TYR A 48 -4.62 14.25 6.21
C TYR A 48 -3.32 13.61 6.69
N SER A 49 -2.74 14.09 7.77
CA SER A 49 -1.43 13.62 8.23
C SER A 49 -1.48 12.28 8.99
N PHE A 50 -2.26 11.30 8.52
CA PHE A 50 -2.35 9.98 9.15
C PHE A 50 -2.25 8.85 8.12
N VAL A 51 -1.72 7.73 8.61
CA VAL A 51 -1.70 6.45 7.89
C VAL A 51 -2.74 5.52 8.49
N ALA A 52 -3.32 4.66 7.65
CA ALA A 52 -4.23 3.61 8.09
C ALA A 52 -3.96 2.30 7.35
N LYS A 53 -4.04 1.19 8.08
CA LYS A 53 -4.01 -0.15 7.52
C LYS A 53 -5.39 -0.48 6.94
N LEU A 54 -5.51 -0.45 5.62
CA LEU A 54 -6.76 -0.69 4.90
C LEU A 54 -7.02 -2.17 4.64
N ALA A 55 -5.96 -2.96 4.49
CA ALA A 55 -6.03 -4.41 4.37
C ALA A 55 -4.88 -5.08 5.13
N PRO A 56 -5.08 -6.32 5.61
CA PRO A 56 -4.05 -7.06 6.33
C PRO A 56 -2.83 -7.31 5.46
N ASN A 57 -3.03 -7.55 4.16
CA ASN A 57 -1.98 -7.86 3.20
C ASN A 57 -2.21 -7.11 1.88
N VAL A 58 -1.12 -6.72 1.22
CA VAL A 58 -1.13 -6.31 -0.18
C VAL A 58 -1.28 -7.53 -1.09
N LYS A 59 -1.68 -7.30 -2.34
CA LYS A 59 -1.71 -8.33 -3.39
C LYS A 59 -0.32 -8.91 -3.62
N ASP A 60 -0.32 -10.21 -3.90
CA ASP A 60 0.88 -10.96 -4.22
C ASP A 60 1.63 -10.31 -5.41
N GLY A 61 2.94 -10.14 -5.25
CA GLY A 61 3.80 -9.47 -6.23
C GLY A 61 4.03 -7.97 -5.98
N THR A 62 3.39 -7.37 -4.97
CA THR A 62 3.72 -6.00 -4.54
C THR A 62 5.09 -6.00 -3.84
N ARG A 63 6.05 -5.12 -4.18
CA ARG A 63 7.31 -5.09 -3.41
C ARG A 63 7.10 -4.68 -1.96
N CYS A 64 7.88 -5.33 -1.10
CA CYS A 64 7.99 -4.98 0.31
C CYS A 64 9.12 -4.02 0.61
N ARG A 65 10.16 -3.95 -0.23
CA ARG A 65 11.36 -3.14 0.04
C ARG A 65 11.77 -2.31 -1.18
N GLU A 66 12.03 -1.03 -0.97
CA GLU A 66 12.61 -0.17 -2.00
C GLU A 66 14.07 -0.58 -2.24
N GLY A 67 14.43 -0.78 -3.51
CA GLY A 67 15.79 -1.17 -3.91
C GLY A 67 16.07 -2.67 -3.90
N SER A 68 15.18 -3.52 -3.35
CA SER A 68 15.28 -4.98 -3.45
C SER A 68 14.18 -5.54 -4.33
N LEU A 69 14.40 -6.72 -4.93
CA LEU A 69 13.39 -7.45 -5.70
C LEU A 69 12.38 -8.17 -4.80
N ASP A 70 12.51 -8.02 -3.49
CA ASP A 70 11.66 -8.70 -2.51
C ASP A 70 10.19 -8.29 -2.69
N MET A 71 9.31 -9.29 -2.76
CA MET A 71 7.88 -9.14 -2.99
C MET A 71 7.06 -9.76 -1.88
N CYS A 72 5.90 -9.17 -1.65
CA CYS A 72 4.91 -9.72 -0.76
C CYS A 72 4.20 -10.88 -1.42
N VAL A 73 4.26 -12.05 -0.79
CA VAL A 73 3.55 -13.26 -1.18
C VAL A 73 2.89 -13.81 0.08
N GLN A 74 1.56 -13.85 0.10
CA GLN A 74 0.73 -14.29 1.23
C GLN A 74 1.08 -13.57 2.55
N GLY A 75 1.38 -12.27 2.48
CA GLY A 75 1.72 -11.47 3.65
C GLY A 75 3.17 -11.62 4.15
N LYS A 76 4.02 -12.35 3.41
CA LYS A 76 5.46 -12.45 3.70
C LYS A 76 6.27 -11.77 2.61
N CYS A 77 7.26 -11.01 3.03
CA CYS A 77 8.27 -10.44 2.13
C CYS A 77 9.29 -11.52 1.79
N LEU A 78 9.39 -11.88 0.50
CA LEU A 78 10.25 -12.94 -0.04
C LEU A 78 11.18 -12.40 -1.12
#